data_AF-A0A839PCT3-F1
#
_entry.id   AF-A0A839PCT3-F1
#
_cell.length_a   1.000
_cell.length_b   1.000
_cell.length_c   1.000
_cell.angle_alpha   90.00
_cell.angle_beta   90.00
_cell.angle_gamma   90.00
#
_symmetry.space_group_name_H-M   'P 1'
#
loop_
_entity.id
_entity.type
_entity.pdbx_description
1 polymer ?
#
loop_
_entity_poly.entity_id
_entity_poly.type
_entity_poly.pdbx_seq_one_letter_code
_entity_poly.pdbx_strand_id
1 'polypeptide(L)'
;MALRKQLEALLEFDRQGDTLGVTKLDGLARSVAHLGKIIKILEIRGVALRILNLGVDTSTPTGKLMLNVLGGVAQFERAMMLEWHRDGIARACGCLQRSQVDRSGTLRGDQGTCRQGISMTTIAAKLGIGKGRCIAC
;
A
#
# COMPACT_ATOMS: atom_id res chain seq x y z
N MET A 1 6.96 -12.34 -6.62
CA MET A 1 5.93 -13.26 -7.15
C MET A 1 6.27 -14.74 -6.96
N ALA A 2 7.54 -15.13 -6.79
CA ALA A 2 7.96 -16.53 -6.62
C ALA A 2 7.33 -17.26 -5.41
N LEU A 3 7.23 -16.60 -4.25
CA LEU A 3 6.72 -17.21 -3.02
C LEU A 3 5.25 -17.65 -3.10
N ARG A 4 4.44 -17.00 -3.94
CA ARG A 4 3.03 -17.32 -4.10
C ARG A 4 2.82 -18.63 -4.85
N LYS A 5 3.62 -18.89 -5.89
CA LYS A 5 3.60 -20.17 -6.62
C LYS A 5 4.00 -21.33 -5.70
N GLN A 6 4.96 -21.10 -4.81
CA GLN A 6 5.39 -22.12 -3.84
C GLN A 6 4.32 -22.39 -2.78
N LEU A 7 3.63 -21.34 -2.29
CA LEU A 7 2.50 -21.52 -1.37
C LEU A 7 1.32 -22.23 -2.04
N GLU A 8 0.97 -21.87 -3.27
CA GLU A 8 -0.10 -22.51 -4.04
C GLU A 8 0.21 -23.99 -4.32
N ALA A 9 1.45 -24.32 -4.67
CA ALA A 9 1.90 -25.71 -4.83
C ALA A 9 1.84 -26.48 -3.50
N LEU A 10 2.31 -25.91 -2.38
CA LEU A 10 2.21 -26.55 -1.06
C LEU A 10 0.76 -26.85 -0.68
N LEU A 11 -0.14 -25.90 -0.93
CA LEU A 11 -1.57 -26.07 -0.68
C LEU A 11 -2.18 -27.21 -1.52
N GLU A 12 -1.69 -27.48 -2.73
CA GLU A 12 -2.15 -28.59 -3.57
C GLU A 12 -1.76 -29.98 -3.04
N PHE A 13 -0.68 -30.07 -2.25
CA PHE A 13 -0.25 -31.32 -1.63
C PHE A 13 -0.91 -31.58 -0.26
N ASP A 14 -1.33 -30.53 0.44
CA ASP A 14 -1.96 -30.64 1.77
C ASP A 14 -3.32 -31.35 1.70
N ARG A 15 -3.51 -32.28 2.64
CA ARG A 15 -4.76 -33.01 2.87
C ARG A 15 -5.54 -32.38 4.02
N GLN A 16 -6.81 -32.75 4.09
CA GLN A 16 -7.68 -32.30 5.18
C GLN A 16 -7.14 -32.81 6.53
N GLY A 17 -6.92 -31.90 7.48
CA GLY A 17 -6.30 -32.18 8.77
C GLY A 17 -4.80 -31.84 8.87
N ASP A 18 -4.15 -31.49 7.76
CA ASP A 18 -2.74 -31.09 7.79
C ASP A 18 -2.54 -29.70 8.43
N THR A 19 -1.30 -29.43 8.84
CA THR A 19 -0.92 -28.15 9.48
C THR A 19 0.21 -27.47 8.72
N LEU A 20 -0.08 -26.30 8.17
CA LEU A 20 0.88 -25.41 7.55
C LEU A 20 1.69 -24.67 8.63
N GLY A 21 2.94 -25.06 8.81
CA GLY A 21 3.89 -24.40 9.71
C GLY A 21 4.62 -23.24 9.04
N VAL A 22 4.55 -22.05 9.63
CA VAL A 22 5.34 -20.89 9.19
C VAL A 22 6.16 -20.31 10.35
N THR A 23 7.39 -19.91 10.08
CA THR A 23 8.24 -19.25 11.08
C THR A 23 7.80 -17.81 11.35
N LYS A 24 7.53 -17.04 10.30
CA LYS A 24 7.14 -15.62 10.39
C LYS A 24 5.92 -15.31 9.53
N LEU A 25 5.09 -14.37 10.00
CA LEU A 25 3.88 -13.93 9.31
C LEU A 25 4.18 -13.13 8.04
N ASP A 26 5.29 -12.39 8.02
CA ASP A 26 5.69 -11.47 6.94
C ASP A 26 5.96 -12.21 5.63
N GLY A 27 6.38 -13.47 5.72
CA GLY A 27 6.57 -14.35 4.57
C GLY A 27 5.26 -14.90 4.01
N LEU A 28 4.20 -15.01 4.81
CA LEU A 28 2.94 -15.60 4.36
C LEU A 28 2.08 -14.59 3.59
N ALA A 29 2.04 -13.33 4.05
CA ALA A 29 1.13 -12.33 3.49
C ALA A 29 1.73 -10.93 3.36
N ARG A 30 1.43 -10.28 2.23
CA ARG A 30 1.87 -8.91 1.90
C ARG A 30 0.99 -7.82 2.54
N SER A 31 -0.17 -8.20 3.03
CA SER A 31 -1.12 -7.34 3.71
C SER A 31 -2.06 -8.18 4.56
N VAL A 32 -2.73 -7.57 5.53
CA VAL A 32 -3.71 -8.27 6.36
C VAL A 32 -4.92 -8.73 5.54
N ALA A 33 -5.33 -7.96 4.53
CA ALA A 33 -6.36 -8.40 3.59
C ALA A 33 -5.92 -9.65 2.79
N HIS A 34 -4.63 -9.77 2.45
CA HIS A 34 -4.09 -10.97 1.83
C HIS A 34 -4.03 -12.14 2.81
N LEU A 35 -3.66 -11.89 4.07
CA LEU A 35 -3.65 -12.90 5.13
C LEU A 35 -5.05 -13.47 5.35
N GLY A 36 -6.09 -12.64 5.44
CA GLY A 36 -7.47 -13.08 5.59
C GLY A 36 -7.95 -13.96 4.43
N LYS A 37 -7.48 -13.71 3.20
CA LYS A 37 -7.76 -14.59 2.05
C LYS A 37 -7.09 -15.96 2.20
N ILE A 38 -5.84 -16.00 2.65
CA ILE A 38 -5.10 -17.25 2.87
C ILE A 38 -5.77 -18.08 3.96
N ILE A 39 -6.16 -17.45 5.08
CA ILE A 39 -6.86 -18.13 6.18
C ILE A 39 -8.16 -18.77 5.68
N LYS A 40 -8.97 -18.05 4.91
CA LYS A 40 -10.21 -18.62 4.33
C LYS A 40 -9.94 -19.82 3.42
N ILE A 41 -8.88 -19.77 2.61
CA ILE A 41 -8.50 -20.90 1.74
C ILE A 41 -8.10 -22.11 2.58
N LEU A 42 -7.31 -21.90 3.63
CA LEU A 42 -6.90 -22.94 4.57
C LEU A 42 -8.10 -23.55 5.30
N GLU A 43 -9.04 -22.73 5.77
CA GLU A 43 -10.27 -23.21 6.42
C GLU A 43 -11.14 -24.05 5.48
N ILE A 44 -11.32 -23.63 4.21
CA ILE A 44 -12.09 -24.40 3.22
C ILE A 44 -11.44 -25.77 2.95
N ARG A 45 -10.11 -25.83 2.97
CA ARG A 45 -9.34 -27.08 2.79
C ARG A 45 -9.22 -27.90 4.08
N GLY A 46 -9.63 -27.36 5.23
CA GLY A 46 -9.49 -28.00 6.53
C GLY A 46 -8.02 -28.13 6.98
N VAL A 47 -7.17 -27.19 6.59
CA VAL A 47 -5.75 -27.12 6.96
C VAL A 47 -5.57 -26.09 8.06
N ALA A 48 -4.84 -26.43 9.12
CA ALA A 48 -4.51 -25.50 10.19
C ALA A 48 -3.25 -24.69 9.85
N LEU A 49 -3.20 -23.43 10.25
CA LEU A 49 -1.99 -22.59 10.24
C LEU A 49 -1.36 -22.56 11.63
N ARG A 50 -0.05 -22.84 11.71
CA ARG A 50 0.74 -22.71 12.93
C ARG A 50 1.90 -21.75 12.72
N ILE A 51 1.99 -20.72 13.54
CA ILE A 51 3.04 -19.69 13.48
C ILE A 51 4.02 -19.93 14.62
N LEU A 52 5.22 -20.40 14.29
CA LEU A 52 6.21 -20.86 15.26
C LEU A 52 6.72 -19.73 16.16
N ASN A 53 7.02 -18.55 15.59
CA ASN A 53 7.55 -17.43 16.38
C ASN A 53 6.52 -16.80 17.33
N LEU A 54 5.24 -16.94 17.04
CA LEU A 54 4.15 -16.35 17.85
C LEU A 54 3.45 -17.39 18.72
N GLY A 55 3.78 -18.67 18.56
CA GLY A 55 3.07 -19.77 19.23
C GLY A 55 1.59 -19.86 18.88
N VAL A 56 1.15 -19.27 17.76
CA VAL A 56 -0.26 -19.20 17.38
C VAL A 56 -0.63 -20.44 16.57
N ASP A 57 -1.69 -21.12 16.98
CA ASP A 57 -2.21 -22.32 16.32
C ASP A 57 -3.71 -22.17 16.01
N THR A 58 -4.02 -22.03 14.72
CA THR A 58 -5.40 -21.81 14.24
C THR A 58 -6.27 -23.07 14.21
N SER A 59 -5.74 -24.23 14.58
CA SER A 59 -6.57 -25.41 14.90
C SER A 59 -7.46 -25.16 16.13
N THR A 60 -7.05 -24.24 17.01
CA THR A 60 -7.78 -23.88 18.22
C THR A 60 -8.60 -22.60 18.05
N PRO A 61 -9.77 -22.47 18.68
CA PRO A 61 -10.57 -21.25 18.65
C PRO A 61 -9.79 -20.04 19.22
N THR A 62 -8.96 -20.26 20.25
CA THR A 62 -8.10 -19.24 20.83
C THR A 62 -7.04 -18.74 19.83
N GLY A 63 -6.40 -19.63 19.08
CA GLY A 63 -5.41 -19.23 18.08
C GLY A 63 -6.04 -18.51 16.88
N LYS A 64 -7.26 -18.87 16.47
CA LYS A 64 -8.03 -18.10 15.48
C LYS A 64 -8.32 -16.68 15.97
N LEU A 65 -8.73 -16.53 17.23
CA LEU A 65 -8.95 -15.22 17.83
C LEU A 65 -7.67 -14.40 17.88
N MET A 66 -6.56 -14.97 18.38
CA MET A 66 -5.27 -14.29 18.43
C MET A 66 -4.81 -13.83 17.05
N LEU A 67 -4.94 -14.68 16.02
CA LEU A 67 -4.57 -14.32 14.65
C LEU A 67 -5.37 -13.12 14.14
N ASN A 68 -6.68 -13.08 14.42
CA ASN A 68 -7.54 -11.96 14.05
C ASN A 68 -7.16 -10.66 14.78
N VAL A 69 -6.87 -10.74 16.08
CA VAL A 69 -6.42 -9.58 16.87
C VAL A 69 -5.10 -9.04 16.32
N LEU A 70 -4.11 -9.91 16.10
CA LEU A 70 -2.82 -9.54 15.53
C LEU A 70 -2.96 -8.94 14.13
N GLY A 71 -3.85 -9.51 13.31
CA GLY A 71 -4.20 -8.95 12.01
C GLY A 71 -4.81 -7.54 12.14
N GLY A 72 -5.73 -7.34 13.09
CA GLY A 72 -6.32 -6.03 13.37
C GLY A 72 -5.29 -4.99 13.80
N VAL A 73 -4.39 -5.35 14.71
CA VAL A 73 -3.28 -4.48 15.16
C VAL A 73 -2.38 -4.11 13.99
N ALA A 74 -1.98 -5.06 13.16
CA ALA A 74 -1.15 -4.80 11.99
C ALA A 74 -1.83 -3.87 10.96
N GLN A 75 -3.16 -3.94 10.81
CA GLN A 75 -3.90 -2.97 9.98
C GLN A 75 -3.88 -1.57 10.60
N PHE A 76 -4.12 -1.50 11.90
CA PHE A 76 -4.12 -0.25 12.66
C PHE A 76 -2.76 0.46 12.56
N GLU A 77 -1.66 -0.25 12.84
CA GLU A 77 -0.30 0.31 12.72
C GLU A 77 -0.02 0.85 11.32
N ARG A 78 -0.45 0.12 10.29
CA ARG A 78 -0.28 0.55 8.89
C ARG A 78 -1.12 1.78 8.56
N ALA A 79 -2.34 1.87 9.07
CA ALA A 79 -3.20 3.04 8.89
C ALA A 79 -2.58 4.27 9.58
N MET A 80 -2.18 4.12 10.85
CA MET A 80 -1.50 5.16 11.63
C MET A 80 -0.22 5.65 10.96
N MET A 81 0.63 4.74 10.46
CA MET A 81 1.83 5.10 9.72
C MET A 81 1.53 5.96 8.48
N LEU A 82 0.49 5.61 7.73
CA LEU A 82 0.08 6.35 6.53
C LEU A 82 -0.50 7.72 6.87
N GLU A 83 -1.26 7.83 7.96
CA GLU A 83 -1.77 9.11 8.48
C GLU A 83 -0.61 10.02 8.88
N TRP A 84 0.34 9.54 9.69
CA TRP A 84 1.52 10.31 10.06
C TRP A 84 2.40 10.68 8.87
N HIS A 85 2.53 9.80 7.87
CA HIS A 85 3.23 10.14 6.63
C HIS A 85 2.51 11.26 5.86
N ARG A 86 1.18 11.24 5.78
CA ARG A 86 0.41 12.30 5.14
C ARG A 86 0.57 13.62 5.86
N ASP A 87 0.51 13.61 7.19
CA ASP A 87 0.71 14.82 8.01
C ASP A 87 2.15 15.34 7.91
N GLY A 88 3.14 14.45 7.90
CA GLY A 88 4.54 14.78 7.69
C GLY A 88 4.79 15.37 6.30
N ILE A 89 4.20 14.79 5.25
CA ILE A 89 4.24 15.32 3.89
C ILE A 89 3.49 16.65 3.80
N ALA A 90 2.35 16.83 4.47
CA ALA A 90 1.61 18.08 4.48
C ALA A 90 2.40 19.20 5.15
N ARG A 91 3.07 18.91 6.27
CA ARG A 91 3.98 19.85 6.94
C ARG A 91 5.21 20.16 6.10
N ALA A 92 5.81 19.16 5.45
CA ALA A 92 6.94 19.35 4.55
C ALA A 92 6.56 20.09 3.24
N CYS A 93 5.37 19.82 2.68
CA CYS A 93 4.83 20.49 1.50
C CYS A 93 4.28 21.89 1.80
N GLY A 94 3.95 22.20 3.06
CA GLY A 94 3.74 23.59 3.49
C GLY A 94 4.99 24.46 3.31
N CYS A 95 6.18 23.85 3.32
CA CYS A 95 7.46 24.49 2.98
C CYS A 95 7.91 24.22 1.53
N LEU A 96 7.42 23.14 0.91
CA LEU A 96 7.76 22.73 -0.45
C LEU A 96 6.49 22.68 -1.29
N GLN A 97 6.11 23.80 -1.90
CA GLN A 97 5.20 23.78 -3.04
C GLN A 97 5.85 22.89 -4.11
N ARG A 98 5.44 21.62 -4.14
CA ARG A 98 5.81 20.72 -5.23
C ARG A 98 5.24 21.33 -6.50
N SER A 99 6.09 21.97 -7.29
CA SER A 99 5.84 22.16 -8.72
C SER A 99 5.59 20.77 -9.29
N GLN A 100 4.33 20.42 -9.48
CA GLN A 100 3.97 19.18 -10.16
C GLN A 100 4.36 19.35 -11.62
N VAL A 101 5.47 18.72 -12.00
CA VAL A 101 5.79 18.43 -13.39
C VAL A 101 4.96 17.21 -13.75
N ASP A 102 4.02 17.36 -14.69
CA ASP A 102 3.31 16.19 -15.20
C ASP A 102 4.25 15.31 -16.07
N ARG A 103 3.81 14.08 -16.41
CA ARG A 103 4.60 13.15 -17.25
C ARG A 103 4.84 13.66 -18.68
N SER A 104 4.23 14.79 -19.08
CA SER A 104 4.47 15.46 -20.36
C SER A 104 5.49 16.61 -20.27
N GLY A 105 6.01 16.90 -19.08
CA GLY A 105 6.90 18.03 -18.85
C GLY A 105 6.16 19.37 -18.76
N THR A 106 4.85 19.37 -18.56
CA THR A 106 4.03 20.58 -18.40
C THR A 106 3.94 20.95 -16.92
N LEU A 107 4.36 22.17 -16.60
CA LEU A 107 4.23 22.78 -15.29
C LEU A 107 2.83 23.39 -15.18
N ARG A 108 2.01 22.92 -14.22
CA ARG A 108 0.80 23.67 -13.84
C ARG A 108 1.24 24.91 -13.05
N GLY A 109 1.26 26.05 -13.74
CA GLY A 109 1.56 27.35 -13.15
C GLY A 109 0.44 27.81 -12.22
N ASP A 110 0.84 28.42 -11.10
CA ASP A 110 -0.03 29.07 -10.12
C ASP A 110 -0.95 30.11 -10.79
N GLN A 111 -2.24 30.10 -10.44
CA GLN A 111 -3.28 30.93 -11.06
C GLN A 111 -3.08 32.45 -10.84
N GLY A 112 -2.10 32.85 -10.03
CA GLY A 112 -1.82 34.25 -9.69
C GLY A 112 -1.41 35.13 -10.88
N THR A 113 -0.72 34.60 -11.90
CA THR A 113 -0.16 35.44 -12.99
C THR A 113 -1.17 35.74 -14.09
N CYS A 114 -2.19 34.89 -14.30
CA CYS A 114 -3.20 35.10 -15.35
C CYS A 114 -4.16 36.27 -15.04
N ARG A 115 -4.35 36.60 -13.76
CA ARG A 115 -5.21 37.72 -13.34
C ARG A 115 -4.64 39.10 -13.68
N GLN A 116 -3.36 39.19 -14.03
CA GLN A 116 -2.70 40.48 -14.32
C GLN A 116 -2.75 40.90 -15.79
N GLY A 117 -3.52 40.21 -16.65
CA GLY A 117 -3.71 40.60 -18.06
C GLY A 117 -2.44 40.48 -18.93
N ILE A 118 -1.45 39.70 -18.48
CA ILE A 118 -0.17 39.55 -19.19
C ILE A 118 -0.34 38.56 -20.34
N SER A 119 0.19 38.90 -21.52
CA SER A 119 0.14 38.04 -22.71
C SER A 119 0.85 36.69 -22.50
N MET A 120 0.30 35.61 -23.05
CA MET A 120 0.88 34.26 -23.02
C MET A 120 2.35 34.21 -23.49
N THR A 121 2.75 35.09 -24.41
CA THR A 121 4.12 35.24 -24.90
C THR A 121 5.10 35.60 -23.79
N THR A 122 4.73 36.54 -22.93
CA THR A 122 5.57 37.01 -21.83
C THR A 122 5.64 35.97 -20.71
N ILE A 123 4.57 35.21 -20.50
CA ILE A 123 4.51 34.12 -19.51
C ILE A 123 5.42 32.97 -19.93
N ALA A 124 5.34 32.56 -21.20
CA ALA A 124 6.18 31.50 -21.76
C ALA A 124 7.68 31.85 -21.67
N ALA A 125 8.04 33.10 -21.95
CA ALA A 125 9.42 33.58 -21.84
C ALA A 125 9.95 33.59 -20.40
N LYS A 126 9.12 34.02 -19.42
CA LYS A 126 9.51 34.02 -18.00
C LYS A 126 9.69 32.62 -17.42
N LEU A 127 8.90 31.66 -17.88
CA LEU A 127 8.92 30.27 -17.40
C LEU A 127 9.85 29.36 -18.20
N GLY A 128 10.47 29.85 -19.28
CA GLY A 128 11.40 29.05 -20.10
C GLY A 128 10.73 27.88 -20.84
N ILE A 129 9.43 27.98 -21.14
CA ILE A 129 8.65 26.92 -21.81
C ILE A 129 8.17 27.35 -23.19
N GLY A 130 8.01 26.39 -24.10
CA GLY A 130 7.48 26.63 -25.45
C GLY A 130 5.99 26.98 -25.42
N LYS A 131 5.55 27.92 -26.26
CA LYS A 131 4.17 28.47 -26.28
C LYS A 131 3.06 27.41 -26.29
N GLY A 132 3.27 26.28 -26.97
CA GLY A 132 2.29 25.18 -27.05
C GLY A 132 2.06 24.42 -25.75
N ARG A 133 2.93 24.61 -24.73
CA ARG A 133 2.77 24.03 -23.38
C ARG A 133 2.10 24.99 -22.39
N CYS A 134 1.79 26.22 -22.80
CA CYS A 134 0.98 27.14 -22.01
C CYS A 134 -0.50 26.87 -22.27
N ILE A 135 -1.12 26.05 -21.44
CA ILE A 135 -2.57 25.88 -21.43
C ILE A 135 -3.13 27.04 -20.59
N ALA A 136 -3.81 27.98 -21.25
CA ALA A 136 -4.60 29.01 -20.56
C ALA A 136 -5.65 28.33 -19.69
N CYS A 137 -5.97 28.96 -18.55
CA CYS A 137 -6.95 28.45 -17.60
C CYS A 137 -8.31 28.19 -18.25
#